data_AF-A0AAV5SQ62-F1
#
_entry.id   AF-A0AAV5SQ62-F1
#
_cell.length_a   1.000
_cell.length_b   1.000
_cell.length_c   1.000
_cell.angle_alpha   90.00
_cell.angle_beta   90.00
_cell.angle_gamma   90.00
#
_symmetry.space_group_name_H-M   'P 1'
#
loop_
_entity.id
_entity.type
_entity.pdbx_description
1 polymer ?
#
loop_
_entity_poly.entity_id
_entity_poly.type
_entity_poly.pdbx_seq_one_letter_code
_entity_poly.pdbx_strand_id
1 'polypeptide(L)'
;LLGTMGVSNGELVPYAAADIWELHRENATVRDALSIQMWYRNDSSVQLTLPGCDSECPLSTFNAIIAPLTINSTEQLDQMCSSASPFIGTYFLPFLLYFVSWL
;
A
#
# COMPACT_ATOMS: atom_id res chain seq x y z
N LEU A 1 6.59 -1.89 -0.19
CA LEU A 1 6.68 -0.55 0.43
C LEU A 1 7.26 0.48 -0.55
N LEU A 2 8.57 0.49 -0.82
CA LEU A 2 9.19 1.44 -1.76
C LEU A 2 8.55 1.46 -3.16
N GLY A 3 8.18 0.28 -3.69
CA GLY A 3 7.50 0.17 -4.99
C GLY A 3 6.10 0.82 -4.99
N THR A 4 5.35 0.69 -3.90
CA THR A 4 4.00 1.28 -3.75
C THR A 4 4.06 2.81 -3.79
N MET A 5 5.11 3.40 -3.24
CA MET A 5 5.32 4.85 -3.22
C MET A 5 6.02 5.39 -4.49
N GLY A 6 6.35 4.52 -5.44
CA GLY A 6 7.01 4.93 -6.70
C GLY A 6 8.47 5.36 -6.56
N VAL A 7 9.14 4.98 -5.46
CA VAL A 7 10.55 5.35 -5.16
C VAL A 7 11.52 4.17 -5.23
N SER A 8 11.04 2.99 -5.65
CA SER A 8 11.89 1.81 -5.83
C SER A 8 12.79 1.96 -7.04
N ASN A 9 14.05 1.55 -6.89
CA ASN A 9 15.02 1.44 -7.97
C ASN A 9 14.86 0.15 -8.81
N GLY A 10 13.88 -0.71 -8.51
CA GLY A 10 13.66 -1.98 -9.21
C GLY A 10 14.65 -3.08 -8.88
N GLU A 11 15.60 -2.84 -7.98
CA GLU A 11 16.58 -3.82 -7.53
C GLU A 11 16.08 -4.59 -6.31
N LEU A 12 16.71 -5.75 -6.05
CA LEU A 12 16.47 -6.49 -4.82
C LEU A 12 17.03 -5.72 -3.62
N VAL A 13 16.23 -5.63 -2.56
CA VAL A 13 16.65 -4.99 -1.30
C VAL A 13 17.80 -5.80 -0.69
N PRO A 14 19.01 -5.23 -0.53
CA PRO A 14 20.15 -5.97 0.00
C PRO A 14 20.01 -6.22 1.50
N TYR A 15 20.85 -7.12 2.03
CA TYR A 15 20.88 -7.40 3.46
C TYR A 15 21.25 -6.15 4.26
N ALA A 16 20.57 -5.96 5.38
CA ALA A 16 20.71 -4.80 6.25
C ALA A 16 20.39 -3.45 5.58
N ALA A 17 19.71 -3.46 4.43
CA ALA A 17 19.12 -2.25 3.89
C ALA A 17 18.01 -1.74 4.83
N ALA A 18 17.89 -0.42 4.92
CA ALA A 18 16.90 0.24 5.77
C ALA A 18 16.19 1.35 5.00
N ASP A 19 14.87 1.37 5.12
CA ASP A 19 14.04 2.52 4.76
C ASP A 19 13.78 3.33 6.04
N ILE A 20 14.26 4.56 6.08
CA ILE A 20 14.34 5.41 7.26
C ILE A 20 13.54 6.67 7.00
N TRP A 21 12.61 6.95 7.91
CA TRP A 21 11.67 8.06 7.79
C TRP A 21 11.88 9.00 8.97
N GLU A 22 12.10 10.27 8.68
CA GLU A 22 12.36 11.28 9.68
C GLU A 22 11.24 12.32 9.65
N LEU A 23 10.59 12.53 10.81
CA LEU A 23 9.62 13.59 10.99
C LEU A 23 10.32 14.78 11.64
N HIS A 24 10.47 15.84 10.85
CA HIS A 24 11.09 17.10 11.27
C HIS A 24 10.01 18.10 11.67
N ARG A 25 10.33 18.94 12.66
CA ARG A 25 9.49 20.06 13.09
C ARG A 25 10.36 21.32 13.13
N GLU A 26 10.24 22.16 12.11
CA GLU A 26 11.07 23.38 12.02
C GLU A 26 10.71 24.41 13.09
N ASN A 27 9.42 24.52 13.46
CA ASN A 27 8.98 25.49 14.46
C ASN A 27 7.80 24.97 15.27
N ALA A 28 7.96 24.91 16.60
CA ALA A 28 6.92 24.42 17.51
C ALA A 28 5.68 25.34 17.59
N THR A 29 5.80 26.59 17.14
CA THR A 29 4.72 27.58 17.24
C THR A 29 3.78 27.60 16.03
N VAL A 30 4.20 27.05 14.89
CA VAL A 30 3.40 27.01 13.65
C VAL A 30 2.82 25.61 13.48
N ARG A 31 1.49 25.51 13.35
CA ARG A 31 0.76 24.23 13.31
C ARG A 31 1.16 23.32 12.13
N ASP A 32 1.64 23.89 11.04
CA ASP A 32 1.95 23.18 9.79
C ASP A 32 3.46 23.12 9.46
N ALA A 33 4.34 23.36 10.44
CA ALA A 33 5.80 23.28 10.26
C ALA A 33 6.35 21.85 10.42
N LEU A 34 5.57 20.84 10.02
CA LEU A 34 5.98 19.43 10.03
C LEU A 34 6.38 18.99 8.63
N SER A 35 7.60 18.49 8.48
CA SER A 35 8.12 17.95 7.23
C SER A 35 8.61 16.52 7.45
N ILE A 36 8.53 15.72 6.40
CA ILE A 36 9.00 14.33 6.37
C ILE A 36 10.16 14.26 5.39
N GLN A 37 11.26 13.65 5.84
CA GLN A 37 12.36 13.24 4.99
C GLN A 37 12.43 11.72 4.95
N MET A 38 12.73 11.18 3.77
CA MET A 38 12.86 9.74 3.57
C MET A 38 14.28 9.40 3.09
N TRP A 39 14.84 8.34 3.64
CA TRP A 39 16.20 7.90 3.40
C TRP A 39 16.21 6.39 3.17
N TYR A 40 16.91 5.97 2.12
CA TYR A 40 17.17 4.56 1.88
C TYR A 40 18.66 4.29 2.05
N ARG A 41 18.97 3.39 2.98
CA ARG A 41 20.31 2.92 3.23
C ARG A 41 20.48 1.55 2.62
N ASN A 42 21.39 1.42 1.66
CA ASN A 42 21.93 0.14 1.23
C ASN A 42 23.37 -0.01 1.78
N ASP A 43 24.38 0.21 0.94
CA ASP A 43 25.79 0.43 1.29
C ASP A 43 26.10 1.90 1.61
N SER A 44 25.28 2.82 1.08
CA SER A 44 25.33 4.26 1.34
C SER A 44 23.93 4.78 1.71
N SER A 45 23.86 5.95 2.32
CA SER A 45 22.58 6.61 2.62
C SER A 45 22.17 7.50 1.46
N VAL A 46 21.05 7.18 0.82
CA VAL A 46 20.47 7.93 -0.31
C VAL A 46 19.19 8.59 0.15
N GLN A 47 19.04 9.90 -0.09
CA GLN A 47 17.79 10.60 0.18
C GLN A 47 16.76 10.24 -0.90
N LEU A 48 15.57 9.83 -0.47
CA LEU A 48 14.45 9.54 -1.36
C LEU A 48 13.47 10.71 -1.39
N THR A 49 12.88 10.95 -2.56
CA THR A 49 11.87 12.01 -2.76
C THR A 49 10.60 11.37 -3.33
N LEU A 50 9.47 11.67 -2.70
CA LEU A 50 8.18 11.19 -3.20
C LEU A 50 7.79 11.92 -4.49
N PRO A 51 7.14 11.23 -5.45
CA PRO A 51 6.67 11.87 -6.66
C PRO A 51 5.67 12.97 -6.32
N GLY A 52 5.96 14.21 -6.74
CA GLY A 52 5.12 15.38 -6.46
C GLY A 52 5.39 16.05 -5.11
N CYS A 53 6.49 15.73 -4.44
CA CYS A 53 6.97 16.43 -3.25
C CYS A 53 8.46 16.79 -3.36
N ASP A 54 8.92 17.68 -2.49
CA ASP A 54 10.35 17.98 -2.33
C ASP A 54 11.01 16.97 -1.37
N SER A 55 12.33 17.05 -1.22
CA SER A 55 13.11 16.18 -0.32
C SER A 55 12.70 16.33 1.15
N GLU A 56 12.25 17.53 1.52
CA GLU A 56 11.53 17.81 2.77
C GLU A 56 10.05 17.95 2.46
N CYS A 57 9.31 16.86 2.58
CA CYS A 57 7.91 16.83 2.17
C CYS A 57 7.00 17.36 3.29
N PRO A 58 6.20 18.42 3.09
CA PRO A 58 5.24 18.87 4.10
C PRO A 58 4.27 17.75 4.47
N LEU A 59 3.95 17.60 5.75
CA LEU A 59 3.12 16.50 6.25
C LEU A 59 1.74 16.44 5.58
N SER A 60 1.14 17.58 5.24
CA SER A 60 -0.15 17.65 4.53
C SER A 60 -0.06 17.06 3.13
N THR A 61 0.97 17.41 2.37
CA THR A 61 1.25 16.88 1.03
C THR A 61 1.58 15.39 1.09
N PHE A 62 2.40 14.98 2.06
CA PHE A 62 2.72 13.58 2.31
C PHE A 62 1.45 12.75 2.53
N ASN A 63 0.56 13.20 3.41
CA ASN A 63 -0.70 12.52 3.69
C ASN A 63 -1.59 12.44 2.44
N ALA A 64 -1.62 13.46 1.60
CA ALA A 64 -2.39 13.44 0.35
C ALA A 64 -1.85 12.40 -0.64
N ILE A 65 -0.53 12.22 -0.73
CA ILE A 65 0.12 11.24 -1.59
C ILE A 65 -0.11 9.81 -1.09
N ILE A 66 -0.04 9.59 0.22
CA ILE A 66 -0.12 8.25 0.83
C ILE A 66 -1.54 7.78 1.10
N ALA A 67 -2.50 8.69 1.30
CA ALA A 67 -3.91 8.37 1.52
C ALA A 67 -4.50 7.36 0.50
N PRO A 68 -4.33 7.53 -0.83
CA PRO A 68 -4.85 6.55 -1.80
C PRO A 68 -4.14 5.19 -1.78
N LEU A 69 -2.94 5.12 -1.18
CA LEU A 69 -2.13 3.89 -1.08
C LEU A 69 -2.38 3.13 0.22
N THR A 70 -3.14 3.70 1.16
CA THR A 70 -3.32 3.18 2.51
C THR A 70 -4.68 2.51 2.67
N ILE A 71 -4.68 1.31 3.26
CA ILE A 71 -5.89 0.62 3.70
C ILE A 71 -6.14 0.96 5.16
N ASN A 72 -7.34 1.46 5.47
CA ASN A 72 -7.63 2.05 6.78
C ASN A 72 -8.18 1.04 7.81
N SER A 73 -8.53 -0.17 7.39
CA SER A 73 -9.12 -1.19 8.27
C SER A 73 -8.87 -2.61 7.78
N THR A 74 -8.91 -3.58 8.70
CA THR A 74 -8.84 -5.00 8.38
C THR A 74 -10.06 -5.45 7.58
N GLU A 75 -11.24 -4.90 7.85
CA GLU A 75 -12.48 -5.23 7.12
C GLU A 75 -12.39 -4.82 5.65
N GLN A 76 -11.80 -3.66 5.36
CA GLN A 76 -11.57 -3.20 3.99
C GLN A 76 -10.56 -4.11 3.26
N LEU A 77 -9.49 -4.53 3.95
CA LEU A 77 -8.53 -5.49 3.40
C LEU A 77 -9.21 -6.82 3.07
N ASP A 78 -10.01 -7.33 4.01
CA ASP A 78 -10.74 -8.58 3.84
C ASP A 78 -11.72 -8.48 2.68
N GLN A 79 -12.43 -7.37 2.51
CA GLN A 79 -13.31 -7.16 1.37
C GLN A 79 -12.55 -7.16 0.03
N MET A 80 -11.39 -6.51 -0.03
CA MET A 80 -10.56 -6.47 -1.24
C MET A 80 -9.98 -7.84 -1.60
N CYS A 81 -9.64 -8.66 -0.61
CA CYS A 81 -9.01 -9.97 -0.81
C CYS A 81 -10.00 -11.14 -0.85
N SER A 82 -11.23 -10.97 -0.33
CA SER A 82 -12.26 -12.02 -0.26
C SER A 82 -13.18 -12.06 -1.48
N SER A 83 -12.87 -11.35 -2.56
CA SER A 83 -13.50 -11.62 -3.86
C SER A 83 -13.00 -12.97 -4.39
N ALA A 84 -13.44 -14.05 -3.75
CA ALA A 84 -13.36 -15.37 -4.30
C ALA A 84 -14.05 -15.32 -5.67
N SER A 85 -13.33 -15.78 -6.70
CA SER A 85 -13.90 -16.14 -7.99
C SER A 85 -15.25 -16.81 -7.77
N PRO A 86 -16.30 -16.54 -8.58
CA PRO A 86 -17.43 -17.44 -8.61
C PRO A 86 -16.89 -18.79 -9.09
N PHE A 87 -16.54 -19.66 -8.14
CA PHE A 87 -16.56 -21.10 -8.36
C PHE A 87 -18.04 -21.36 -8.62
N ILE A 88 -18.41 -21.27 -9.89
CA ILE A 88 -19.68 -21.79 -10.39
C ILE A 88 -19.68 -23.24 -9.92
N GLY A 89 -20.46 -23.50 -8.87
CA GLY A 89 -20.73 -24.84 -8.40
C GLY A 89 -21.53 -25.55 -9.47
N THR A 90 -20.86 -26.05 -10.51
CA THR A 90 -21.48 -26.86 -11.58
C THR A 90 -21.85 -28.27 -11.09
N TYR A 91 -22.01 -28.48 -9.78
CA TYR A 91 -22.44 -29.76 -9.20
C TYR A 91 -23.83 -29.71 -8.56
N PHE A 92 -24.57 -28.61 -8.68
CA PHE A 92 -26.02 -28.61 -8.46
C PHE A 92 -26.71 -28.68 -9.81
N LEU A 93 -26.90 -29.89 -10.33
CA LEU A 93 -28.06 -30.37 -11.11
C LEU A 93 -27.73 -31.67 -11.86
N PRO A 94 -27.62 -32.82 -11.16
CA PRO A 94 -28.13 -34.06 -11.74
C PRO A 94 -29.41 -34.55 -11.02
N PHE A 95 -29.84 -33.89 -9.94
CA PHE A 95 -31.04 -34.30 -9.21
C PHE A 95 -32.36 -34.04 -9.96
N LEU A 96 -32.40 -33.10 -10.93
CA LEU A 96 -33.60 -32.86 -11.73
C LEU A 96 -33.78 -33.82 -12.93
N LEU A 97 -32.76 -34.60 -13.32
CA LEU A 97 -32.89 -35.55 -14.43
C LEU A 97 -33.45 -36.92 -14.00
N TYR A 98 -33.45 -37.23 -12.70
CA TYR A 98 -34.07 -38.46 -12.17
C TYR A 98 -35.59 -38.37 -12.04
N PHE A 99 -36.17 -37.17 -11.97
CA PHE A 99 -37.63 -37.00 -11.78
C PHE A 99 -38.44 -37.06 -13.09
N VAL A 100 -37.83 -36.77 -14.25
CA VAL A 100 -38.54 -36.77 -15.55
C VAL A 100 -38.61 -38.17 -16.17
N SER A 101 -37.91 -39.16 -15.61
CA SER A 101 -37.95 -40.56 -16.07
C SER A 101 -38.96 -41.45 -15.31
N TRP A 102 -39.71 -40.87 -14.36
CA TRP A 102 -40.79 -41.56 -13.60
C TRP A 102 -42.12 -40.79 -13.59
N LEU A 103 -42.39 -40.02 -14.66
CA LEU A 103 -43.69 -39.40 -14.93
C LEU A 103 -44.10 -39.64 -16.39
#